data_AF-A0A5C1DIV9-F1
#
_entry.id   AF-A0A5C1DIV9-F1
#
_cell.length_a   1.000
_cell.length_b   1.000
_cell.length_c   1.000
_cell.angle_alpha   90.00
_cell.angle_beta   90.00
_cell.angle_gamma   90.00
#
_symmetry.space_group_name_H-M   'P 1'
#
loop_
_entity.id
_entity.type
_entity.pdbx_description
1 polymer ?
#
loop_
_entity_poly.entity_id
_entity_poly.type
_entity_poly.pdbx_seq_one_letter_code
_entity_poly.pdbx_strand_id
1 'polypeptide(L)'
;MRRRRLEPMPTPGLEAVMEQDLDAKNLALADLIRKLESAIGPLLEAANQRDSARFSALLARNEEQTKQLLQRLEAGERDRLSAEQRATLKRLLATREEVQQQVASWADHVKEELKALSHSSKLHRQYKG
;
A
#
# COMPACT_ATOMS: atom_id res chain seq x y z
N MET A 1 65.14 22.14 3.79
CA MET A 1 64.25 20.96 3.78
C MET A 1 62.91 21.35 4.42
N ARG A 2 61.80 21.34 3.65
CA ARG A 2 60.46 21.72 4.13
C ARG A 2 59.71 20.45 4.57
N ARG A 3 59.38 20.34 5.86
CA ARG A 3 58.50 19.27 6.40
C ARG A 3 57.07 19.57 5.94
N ARG A 4 56.47 18.71 5.11
CA ARG A 4 55.03 18.72 4.85
C ARG A 4 54.32 18.38 6.16
N ARG A 5 53.57 19.35 6.69
CA ARG A 5 52.61 19.14 7.77
C ARG A 5 51.47 18.31 7.17
N LEU A 6 51.29 17.07 7.62
CA LEU A 6 50.09 16.28 7.35
C LEU A 6 48.94 17.01 8.06
N GLU A 7 48.08 17.67 7.28
CA GLU A 7 46.83 18.17 7.83
C GLU A 7 45.96 16.97 8.23
N PRO A 8 45.40 16.94 9.44
CA PRO A 8 44.48 15.87 9.81
C PRO A 8 43.27 15.94 8.87
N MET A 9 42.98 14.82 8.22
CA MET A 9 41.81 14.68 7.37
C MET A 9 40.56 14.94 8.22
N PRO A 10 39.60 15.77 7.80
CA PRO A 10 38.38 15.99 8.56
C PRO A 10 37.58 14.69 8.57
N THR A 11 37.60 13.96 9.68
CA THR A 11 36.62 12.91 9.94
C THR A 11 35.26 13.60 10.01
N PRO A 12 34.28 13.22 9.16
CA PRO A 12 32.93 13.75 9.32
C PRO A 12 32.48 13.44 10.75
N GLY A 13 32.07 14.49 11.47
CA GLY A 13 31.58 14.34 12.84
C GLY A 13 30.44 13.34 12.88
N LEU A 14 30.36 12.54 13.96
CA LEU A 14 29.29 11.55 14.17
C LEU A 14 27.89 12.16 13.97
N GLU A 15 27.73 13.46 14.24
CA GLU A 15 26.52 14.24 13.97
C GLU A 15 26.14 14.28 12.49
N ALA A 16 27.09 14.56 11.60
CA ALA A 16 26.84 14.62 10.14
C ALA A 16 26.46 13.25 9.55
N VAL A 17 27.00 12.17 10.11
CA VAL A 17 26.65 10.80 9.70
C VAL A 17 25.25 10.43 10.19
N MET A 18 24.87 10.84 11.40
CA MET A 18 23.53 10.61 11.95
C MET A 18 22.45 11.43 11.24
N GLU A 19 22.73 12.68 10.86
CA GLU A 19 21.79 13.50 10.08
C GLU A 19 21.52 12.90 8.69
N GLN A 20 22.55 12.42 7.98
CA GLN A 20 22.38 11.78 6.68
C GLN A 20 21.56 10.48 6.72
N ASP A 21 21.72 9.66 7.77
CA ASP A 21 20.92 8.44 7.96
C ASP A 21 19.44 8.76 8.24
N LEU A 22 19.17 9.85 8.97
CA LEU A 22 17.80 10.31 9.24
C LEU A 22 17.12 10.83 7.97
N ASP A 23 17.83 11.59 7.13
CA ASP A 23 17.32 12.10 5.86
C ASP A 23 17.03 10.97 4.86
N ALA A 24 17.92 9.98 4.75
CA ALA A 24 17.73 8.82 3.90
C ALA A 24 16.51 7.99 4.33
N LYS A 25 16.32 7.78 5.63
CA LYS A 25 15.13 7.11 6.18
C LYS A 25 13.87 7.89 5.88
N ASN A 26 13.86 9.21 6.06
CA ASN A 26 12.69 10.04 5.80
C ASN A 26 12.29 10.01 4.31
N LEU A 27 13.27 10.10 3.40
CA LEU A 27 13.05 9.96 1.96
C LEU A 27 12.45 8.59 1.60
N ALA A 28 12.96 7.51 2.20
CA ALA A 28 12.43 6.17 1.96
C ALA A 28 10.97 6.02 2.45
N LEU A 29 10.58 6.70 3.54
CA LEU A 29 9.21 6.67 4.06
C LEU A 29 8.27 7.45 3.14
N ALA A 30 8.71 8.62 2.70
CA ALA A 30 7.99 9.43 1.72
C ALA A 30 7.73 8.66 0.42
N ASP A 31 8.75 7.96 -0.09
CA ASP A 31 8.63 7.17 -1.32
C ASP A 31 7.68 5.98 -1.15
N LEU A 32 7.67 5.34 0.02
CA LEU A 32 6.72 4.26 0.32
C LEU A 32 5.28 4.77 0.31
N ILE A 33 5.02 5.93 0.93
CA ILE A 33 3.71 6.58 0.94
C ILE A 33 3.28 6.95 -0.48
N ARG A 34 4.19 7.51 -1.29
CA ARG A 34 3.91 7.85 -2.70
C ARG A 34 3.59 6.62 -3.55
N LYS A 35 4.31 5.51 -3.33
CA LYS A 35 4.03 4.23 -4.02
C LYS A 35 2.66 3.67 -3.66
N LEU A 36 2.25 3.78 -2.40
CA LEU A 36 0.91 3.40 -1.97
C LEU A 36 -0.16 4.30 -2.60
N GLU A 37 0.07 5.62 -2.61
CA GLU A 37 -0.83 6.61 -3.21
C GLU A 37 -1.06 6.36 -4.71
N SER A 38 -0.01 6.04 -5.46
CA SER A 38 -0.15 5.73 -6.90
C SER A 38 -0.77 4.35 -7.16
N ALA A 39 -0.64 3.40 -6.24
CA ALA A 39 -1.16 2.04 -6.42
C ALA A 39 -2.65 1.89 -6.06
N ILE A 40 -3.20 2.76 -5.21
CA ILE A 40 -4.57 2.58 -4.72
C ILE A 40 -5.64 2.85 -5.80
N GLY A 41 -5.40 3.80 -6.70
CA GLY A 41 -6.32 4.12 -7.80
C GLY A 41 -6.54 2.93 -8.75
N PRO A 42 -5.47 2.31 -9.29
CA PRO A 42 -5.58 1.09 -10.09
C PRO A 42 -6.26 -0.08 -9.35
N LEU A 43 -6.08 -0.19 -8.03
CA LEU A 43 -6.74 -1.22 -7.23
C LEU A 43 -8.25 -0.99 -7.14
N LEU A 44 -8.68 0.24 -6.90
CA LEU A 44 -10.09 0.64 -6.93
C LEU A 44 -10.70 0.44 -8.31
N GLU A 45 -9.99 0.80 -9.37
CA GLU A 45 -10.44 0.58 -10.74
C GLU A 45 -10.68 -0.91 -11.03
N ALA A 46 -9.74 -1.77 -10.64
CA ALA A 46 -9.88 -3.22 -10.80
C ALA A 46 -11.06 -3.78 -9.99
N ALA A 47 -11.31 -3.26 -8.78
CA ALA A 47 -12.49 -3.63 -7.98
C ALA A 47 -13.80 -3.21 -8.66
N ASN A 48 -13.87 -1.98 -9.18
CA ASN A 48 -15.03 -1.46 -9.92
C ASN A 48 -15.31 -2.26 -11.20
N GLN A 49 -14.26 -2.70 -11.89
CA GLN A 49 -14.37 -3.52 -13.10
C GLN A 49 -14.63 -5.01 -12.80
N ARG A 50 -14.60 -5.43 -11.52
CA ARG A 50 -14.67 -6.83 -11.09
C ARG A 50 -13.62 -7.72 -11.77
N ASP A 51 -12.47 -7.14 -12.13
CA ASP A 51 -11.35 -7.87 -12.72
C ASP A 51 -10.59 -8.60 -11.61
N SER A 52 -11.03 -9.83 -11.33
CA SER A 52 -10.49 -10.64 -10.23
C SER A 52 -8.98 -10.87 -10.33
N ALA A 53 -8.46 -11.07 -11.54
CA ALA A 53 -7.05 -11.39 -11.75
C ALA A 53 -6.17 -10.16 -11.51
N ARG A 54 -6.54 -9.03 -12.11
CA ARG A 54 -5.85 -7.74 -11.91
C ARG A 54 -5.97 -7.29 -10.47
N PHE A 55 -7.15 -7.40 -9.86
CA PHE A 55 -7.40 -7.03 -8.47
C PHE A 55 -6.49 -7.82 -7.52
N SER A 56 -6.42 -9.15 -7.66
CA SER A 56 -5.61 -10.00 -6.78
C SER A 56 -4.11 -9.65 -6.85
N ALA A 57 -3.59 -9.41 -8.05
CA ALA A 57 -2.19 -9.03 -8.24
C ALA A 57 -1.87 -7.66 -7.64
N LEU A 58 -2.74 -6.67 -7.84
CA LEU A 58 -2.58 -5.32 -7.28
C LEU A 58 -2.70 -5.33 -5.75
N LEU A 59 -3.65 -6.09 -5.21
CA LEU A 59 -3.85 -6.24 -3.77
C LEU A 59 -2.63 -6.84 -3.10
N ALA A 60 -2.06 -7.92 -3.63
CA ALA A 60 -0.88 -8.56 -3.07
C ALA A 60 0.32 -7.59 -2.95
N ARG A 61 0.56 -6.80 -4.00
CA ARG A 61 1.62 -5.78 -4.00
C ARG A 61 1.34 -4.65 -3.01
N ASN A 62 0.09 -4.21 -2.94
CA ASN A 62 -0.35 -3.13 -2.07
C ASN A 62 -0.28 -3.54 -0.58
N GLU A 63 -0.60 -4.79 -0.25
CA GLU A 63 -0.47 -5.36 1.09
C GLU A 63 0.99 -5.47 1.54
N GLU A 64 1.90 -5.88 0.65
CA GLU A 64 3.33 -5.92 0.97
C GLU A 64 3.87 -4.52 1.34
N GLN A 65 3.52 -3.50 0.56
CA GLN A 65 3.90 -2.11 0.86
C GLN A 65 3.24 -1.59 2.15
N THR A 66 2.02 -2.03 2.45
CA THR A 66 1.31 -1.66 3.68
C THR A 66 1.98 -2.25 4.90
N LYS A 67 2.40 -3.52 4.85
CA LYS A 67 3.17 -4.17 5.92
C LYS A 67 4.47 -3.41 6.20
N GLN A 68 5.20 -3.05 5.15
CA GLN A 68 6.42 -2.24 5.30
C GLN A 68 6.13 -0.89 5.94
N LEU A 69 5.02 -0.23 5.56
CA LEU A 69 4.63 1.05 6.15
C LEU A 69 4.32 0.88 7.63
N LEU A 70 3.51 -0.12 8.00
CA LEU A 70 3.15 -0.40 9.38
C LEU A 70 4.38 -0.66 10.26
N GLN A 71 5.31 -1.51 9.80
CA GLN A 71 6.56 -1.79 10.52
C GLN A 71 7.36 -0.52 10.82
N ARG A 72 7.42 0.41 9.87
CA ARG A 72 8.15 1.68 10.06
C ARG A 72 7.42 2.64 10.99
N LEU A 73 6.10 2.71 10.90
CA LEU A 73 5.30 3.52 11.81
C LEU A 73 5.39 2.99 13.25
N GLU A 74 5.38 1.67 13.44
CA GLU A 74 5.59 0.99 14.73
C GLU A 74 7.00 1.18 15.28
N ALA A 75 8.01 1.30 14.41
CA ALA A 75 9.39 1.64 14.78
C ALA A 75 9.59 3.11 15.21
N GLY A 76 8.50 3.88 15.36
CA GLY A 76 8.53 5.26 15.86
C GLY A 76 8.67 6.32 14.78
N GLU A 77 8.61 5.95 13.49
CA GLU A 77 8.71 6.94 12.40
C GLU A 77 7.42 7.76 12.21
N ARG A 78 6.34 7.42 12.92
CA ARG A 78 5.05 8.12 12.86
C ARG A 78 5.16 9.62 13.19
N ASP A 79 5.98 9.96 14.19
CA ASP A 79 6.12 11.36 14.62
C ASP A 79 6.91 12.21 13.61
N ARG A 80 7.65 11.56 12.71
CA ARG A 80 8.45 12.19 11.66
C ARG A 80 7.65 12.47 10.38
N LEU A 81 6.41 12.00 10.31
CA LEU A 81 5.54 12.24 9.17
C LEU A 81 5.19 13.72 9.02
N SER A 82 5.44 14.28 7.84
CA SER A 82 5.00 15.63 7.48
C SER A 82 3.47 15.74 7.44
N ALA A 83 2.94 16.96 7.51
CA ALA A 83 1.50 17.20 7.40
C ALA A 83 0.93 16.69 6.06
N GLU A 84 1.70 16.84 4.98
CA GLU A 84 1.34 16.34 3.65
C GLU A 84 1.28 14.81 3.62
N GLN A 85 2.30 14.12 4.14
CA GLN A 85 2.31 12.66 4.23
C GLN A 85 1.13 12.13 5.04
N ARG A 86 0.80 12.79 6.16
CA ARG A 86 -0.39 12.44 6.97
C ARG A 86 -1.68 12.64 6.19
N ALA A 87 -1.79 13.72 5.41
CA ALA A 87 -2.95 13.96 4.55
C ALA A 87 -3.07 12.90 3.45
N THR A 88 -1.95 12.52 2.80
CA THR A 88 -1.90 11.42 1.84
C THR A 88 -2.35 10.11 2.45
N LEU A 89 -1.87 9.75 3.65
CA LEU A 89 -2.30 8.53 4.35
C LEU A 89 -3.81 8.54 4.67
N LYS A 90 -4.37 9.69 5.04
CA LYS A 90 -5.84 9.81 5.25
C LYS A 90 -6.62 9.56 3.96
N ARG A 91 -6.18 10.14 2.83
CA ARG A 91 -6.80 9.87 1.51
C ARG A 91 -6.69 8.40 1.13
N LEU A 92 -5.53 7.79 1.34
CA LEU A 92 -5.29 6.37 1.13
C LEU A 92 -6.25 5.48 1.92
N LEU A 93 -6.48 5.79 3.19
CA LEU A 93 -7.43 5.05 4.03
C LEU A 93 -8.87 5.17 3.50
N ALA A 94 -9.29 6.38 3.13
CA ALA A 94 -10.62 6.58 2.55
C ALA A 94 -10.82 5.78 1.24
N THR A 95 -9.82 5.77 0.35
CA THR A 95 -9.90 4.98 -0.88
C THR A 95 -9.86 3.47 -0.59
N ARG A 96 -9.16 3.01 0.45
CA ARG A 96 -9.20 1.60 0.87
C ARG A 96 -10.58 1.20 1.36
N GLU A 97 -11.25 2.06 2.13
CA GLU A 97 -12.63 1.80 2.56
C GLU A 97 -13.56 1.67 1.35
N GLU A 98 -13.38 2.52 0.34
CA GLU A 98 -14.12 2.42 -0.92
C GLU A 98 -13.86 1.08 -1.64
N VAL A 99 -12.59 0.66 -1.75
CA VAL A 99 -12.23 -0.66 -2.29
C VAL A 99 -12.93 -1.78 -1.53
N GLN A 100 -12.94 -1.73 -0.20
CA GLN A 100 -13.60 -2.74 0.64
C GLN A 100 -15.11 -2.80 0.40
N GLN A 101 -15.76 -1.65 0.27
CA GLN A 101 -17.19 -1.57 -0.07
C GLN A 101 -17.48 -2.19 -1.43
N GLN A 102 -16.64 -1.94 -2.44
CA GLN A 102 -16.81 -2.51 -3.77
C GLN A 102 -16.64 -4.03 -3.78
N VAL A 103 -15.64 -4.54 -3.07
CA VAL A 103 -15.43 -5.99 -2.93
C VAL A 103 -16.60 -6.66 -2.20
N ALA A 104 -17.12 -6.03 -1.14
CA ALA A 104 -18.27 -6.55 -0.41
C ALA A 104 -19.52 -6.61 -1.31
N SER A 105 -19.81 -5.53 -2.04
CA SER A 105 -20.91 -5.46 -3.01
C SER A 105 -20.77 -6.53 -4.09
N TRP A 106 -19.56 -6.74 -4.61
CA TRP A 106 -19.29 -7.79 -5.58
C TRP A 106 -19.52 -9.20 -4.99
N ALA A 107 -19.08 -9.46 -3.77
CA ALA A 107 -19.30 -10.74 -3.10
C ALA A 107 -20.81 -11.04 -2.91
N ASP A 108 -21.59 -10.04 -2.53
CA ASP A 108 -23.06 -10.17 -2.42
C ASP A 108 -23.70 -10.47 -3.78
N HIS A 109 -23.23 -9.82 -4.84
CA HIS A 109 -23.71 -10.11 -6.20
C HIS A 109 -23.43 -11.55 -6.63
N VAL A 110 -22.21 -12.05 -6.44
CA VAL A 110 -21.83 -13.44 -6.76
C VAL A 110 -22.69 -14.44 -5.97
N LYS A 111 -22.98 -14.13 -4.70
CA LYS A 111 -23.84 -14.98 -3.86
C LYS A 111 -25.26 -15.09 -4.44
N GLU A 112 -25.84 -14.00 -4.93
CA GLU A 112 -27.16 -14.03 -5.57
C GLU A 112 -27.14 -14.78 -6.91
N GLU A 113 -26.10 -14.61 -7.72
CA GLU A 113 -25.92 -15.38 -8.96
C GLU A 113 -25.84 -16.89 -8.69
N LEU A 114 -25.09 -17.31 -7.67
CA LEU A 114 -24.99 -18.72 -7.28
C LEU A 114 -26.35 -19.29 -6.83
N LYS A 115 -27.16 -18.51 -6.11
CA LYS A 115 -28.53 -18.92 -5.77
C LYS A 115 -29.38 -19.10 -7.02
N ALA A 116 -29.31 -18.16 -7.98
CA ALA A 116 -30.05 -18.25 -9.23
C ALA A 116 -29.65 -19.50 -10.05
N LEU A 117 -28.35 -19.79 -10.14
CA LEU A 117 -27.84 -21.01 -10.78
C LEU A 117 -28.32 -22.28 -10.07
N SER A 118 -28.36 -22.28 -8.73
CA SER A 118 -28.90 -23.39 -7.95
C SER A 118 -30.39 -23.61 -8.23
N HIS A 119 -31.19 -22.54 -8.28
CA HIS A 119 -32.61 -22.62 -8.62
C HIS A 119 -32.81 -23.16 -10.05
N SER A 120 -32.05 -22.65 -11.02
CA SER A 120 -32.08 -23.14 -12.41
C SER A 120 -31.74 -24.63 -12.50
N SER A 121 -30.71 -25.07 -11.77
CA SER A 121 -30.30 -26.48 -11.71
C SER A 121 -31.38 -27.38 -11.10
N LYS A 122 -32.06 -26.92 -10.03
CA LYS A 122 -33.18 -27.65 -9.40
C LYS A 122 -34.36 -27.77 -10.37
N LEU A 123 -34.71 -26.68 -11.05
CA LEU A 123 -35.78 -26.66 -12.03
C LEU A 123 -35.48 -27.60 -13.20
N HIS A 124 -34.25 -27.58 -13.73
CA HIS A 124 -33.84 -28.48 -14.80
C HIS A 124 -34.02 -29.96 -14.42
N ARG A 125 -33.65 -30.34 -13.19
CA ARG A 125 -33.84 -31.72 -12.70
C ARG A 125 -35.31 -32.11 -12.56
N GLN A 126 -36.19 -31.17 -12.23
CA GLN A 126 -37.64 -31.46 -12.09
C GLN A 126 -38.37 -31.58 -13.43
N TYR A 127 -37.88 -30.91 -14.48
CA TYR A 127 -38.57 -30.87 -15.79
C TYR A 127 -37.93 -31.74 -16.88
N LYS A 128 -36.65 -32.11 -16.74
CA LYS A 128 -35.92 -32.96 -17.70
C LYS A 128 -35.40 -34.26 -17.09
N GLY A 129 -35.69 -34.51 -15.82
CA GLY A 129 -35.44 -35.78 -15.14
C GLY A 129 -36.57 -36.77 -15.38
#